data_AF-A0A7C1GC19-F1
#
_entry.id   AF-A0A7C1GC19-F1
#
_cell.length_a   1.000
_cell.length_b   1.000
_cell.length_c   1.000
_cell.angle_alpha   90.00
_cell.angle_beta   90.00
_cell.angle_gamma   90.00
#
_symmetry.space_group_name_H-M   'P 1'
#
loop_
_entity.id
_entity.type
_entity.pdbx_description
1 polymer ?
#
loop_
_entity_poly.entity_id
_entity_poly.type
_entity_poly.pdbx_seq_one_letter_code
_entity_poly.pdbx_strand_id
1 'polypeptide(L)'
;MSRYPEPYLQGEKSLTPDWYRRVSFREHIWRRDANVYDWINNRPFIDTSDFALGEYVVEGVGDGKIVLSYTGRDWSDRRSPARIHLVKIYELVNEGKGLRVAYRWRNLEKRFIEPKLSVELHLLPRLSPDSQEEPLFVVDDNYSQKATEYFSSPWSRKVDFKTSMGHLSVASTKHAEVWVAPILTWFRTEKGLKSEFQGAGISFNYTVAL
;
A
#
# COMPACT_ATOMS: atom_id res chain seq x y z
N MET A 1 7.51 12.39 -4.09
CA MET A 1 8.46 12.46 -2.96
C MET A 1 9.75 11.75 -3.32
N SER A 2 10.89 12.39 -3.07
CA SER A 2 12.22 11.80 -3.17
C SER A 2 12.51 10.92 -1.93
N ARG A 3 13.43 9.96 -2.06
CA ARG A 3 13.88 9.06 -0.97
C ARG A 3 14.75 9.77 0.08
N TYR A 4 15.00 11.05 -0.12
CA TYR A 4 15.87 11.88 0.70
C TYR A 4 15.14 13.18 0.99
N PRO A 5 15.28 13.77 2.19
CA PRO A 5 14.72 15.08 2.47
C PRO A 5 15.36 16.11 1.53
N GLU A 6 14.53 16.83 0.78
CA GLU A 6 14.99 17.93 -0.05
C GLU A 6 15.63 19.03 0.81
N PRO A 7 16.65 19.76 0.34
CA PRO A 7 17.32 20.79 1.14
C PRO A 7 16.37 21.85 1.71
N TYR A 8 15.30 22.17 0.98
CA TYR A 8 14.30 23.16 1.41
C TYR A 8 13.36 22.65 2.52
N LEU A 9 13.43 21.37 2.88
CA LEU A 9 12.69 20.75 3.98
C LEU A 9 13.55 20.59 5.24
N GLN A 10 14.81 21.07 5.23
CA GLN A 10 15.67 21.03 6.41
C GLN A 10 15.03 21.77 7.59
N GLY A 11 14.91 21.07 8.73
CA GLY A 11 14.31 21.60 9.95
C GLY A 11 12.82 21.30 10.11
N GLU A 12 12.14 20.84 9.06
CA GLU A 12 10.74 20.45 9.15
C GLU A 12 10.61 19.02 9.72
N LYS A 13 10.42 18.93 11.04
CA LYS A 13 10.37 17.66 11.78
C LYS A 13 9.10 16.85 11.51
N SER A 14 8.06 17.48 10.96
CA SER A 14 6.79 16.79 10.67
C SER A 14 6.81 15.99 9.37
N LEU A 15 7.91 16.06 8.59
CA LEU A 15 8.02 15.40 7.29
C LEU A 15 8.94 14.20 7.33
N THR A 16 8.34 13.02 7.20
CA THR A 16 9.09 11.77 7.06
C THR A 16 9.10 11.36 5.59
N PRO A 17 10.24 11.48 4.87
CA PRO A 17 10.34 11.02 3.49
C PRO A 17 10.17 9.51 3.41
N ASP A 18 9.62 9.03 2.30
CA ASP A 18 9.47 7.59 2.06
C ASP A 18 10.83 6.93 1.83
N TRP A 19 11.04 5.78 2.46
CA TRP A 19 12.23 4.95 2.23
C TRP A 19 12.08 4.05 0.98
N TYR A 20 10.89 3.99 0.39
CA TYR A 20 10.60 3.22 -0.81
C TYR A 20 9.76 3.98 -1.85
N ARG A 21 9.77 3.50 -3.10
CA ARG A 21 8.95 4.07 -4.17
C ARG A 21 7.50 3.63 -4.04
N ARG A 22 6.57 4.57 -4.07
CA ARG A 22 5.13 4.31 -4.06
C ARG A 22 4.69 3.68 -5.40
N VAL A 23 4.12 2.48 -5.34
CA VAL A 23 3.59 1.72 -6.47
C VAL A 23 2.30 1.00 -6.06
N SER A 24 1.57 0.44 -7.02
CA SER A 24 0.46 -0.48 -6.70
C SER A 24 0.97 -1.91 -6.49
N PHE A 25 0.34 -2.66 -5.60
CA PHE A 25 0.66 -4.07 -5.31
C PHE A 25 2.08 -4.25 -4.76
N ARG A 26 2.41 -3.45 -3.74
CA ARG A 26 3.61 -3.59 -2.93
C ARG A 26 3.30 -4.39 -1.68
N GLU A 27 4.24 -5.17 -1.21
CA GLU A 27 4.02 -6.06 -0.09
C GLU A 27 4.93 -5.74 1.06
N HIS A 28 4.39 -5.97 2.24
CA HIS A 28 5.06 -5.80 3.51
C HIS A 28 4.69 -6.97 4.41
N ILE A 29 5.53 -7.21 5.41
CA ILE A 29 5.12 -7.89 6.62
C ILE A 29 5.30 -6.88 7.73
N TRP A 30 4.20 -6.45 8.31
CA TRP A 30 4.25 -5.52 9.42
C TRP A 30 4.52 -6.27 10.72
N ARG A 31 5.13 -5.58 11.68
CA ARG A 31 5.03 -5.98 13.08
C ARG A 31 3.56 -6.13 13.47
N ARG A 32 3.26 -7.08 14.36
CA ARG A 32 1.88 -7.37 14.78
C ARG A 32 1.16 -6.17 15.39
N ASP A 33 1.90 -5.31 16.09
CA ASP A 33 1.39 -4.11 16.76
C ASP A 33 1.33 -2.87 15.85
N ALA A 34 1.75 -3.00 14.58
CA ALA A 34 1.71 -1.91 13.62
C ALA A 34 0.28 -1.43 13.38
N ASN A 35 0.10 -0.12 13.30
CA ASN A 35 -1.17 0.52 12.95
C ASN A 35 -1.00 1.56 11.83
N VAL A 36 -2.11 2.16 11.41
CA VAL A 36 -2.15 3.17 10.34
C VAL A 36 -1.19 4.34 10.59
N TYR A 37 -1.01 4.79 11.84
CA TYR A 37 -0.10 5.90 12.14
C TYR A 37 1.36 5.50 11.95
N ASP A 38 1.73 4.28 12.30
CA ASP A 38 3.09 3.78 12.08
C ASP A 38 3.43 3.76 10.59
N TRP A 39 2.48 3.33 9.76
CA TRP A 39 2.61 3.31 8.30
C TRP A 39 2.70 4.73 7.71
N ILE A 40 1.77 5.62 8.03
CA ILE A 40 1.75 7.00 7.51
C ILE A 40 3.03 7.76 7.85
N ASN A 41 3.57 7.54 9.06
CA ASN A 41 4.75 8.24 9.54
C ASN A 41 6.06 7.51 9.22
N ASN A 42 6.04 6.46 8.39
CA ASN A 42 7.20 5.65 8.05
C ASN A 42 8.01 5.25 9.30
N ARG A 43 7.32 4.83 10.37
CA ARG A 43 7.96 4.56 11.66
C ARG A 43 9.04 3.49 11.47
N PRO A 44 10.28 3.74 11.93
CA PRO A 44 11.38 2.83 11.69
C PRO A 44 11.12 1.40 12.20
N PHE A 45 11.54 0.42 11.41
CA PHE A 45 11.52 -1.02 11.76
C PHE A 45 10.13 -1.62 12.02
N ILE A 46 9.06 -0.98 11.53
CA ILE A 46 7.71 -1.53 11.58
C ILE A 46 7.45 -2.51 10.43
N ASP A 47 8.04 -2.29 9.26
CA ASP A 47 8.19 -3.34 8.23
C ASP A 47 9.28 -4.31 8.70
N THR A 48 8.92 -5.57 8.88
CA THR A 48 9.82 -6.65 9.27
C THR A 48 10.32 -7.44 8.08
N SER A 49 10.05 -7.03 6.85
CA SER A 49 10.31 -7.85 5.67
C SER A 49 11.25 -7.25 4.63
N ASP A 50 11.70 -8.13 3.74
CA ASP A 50 12.48 -7.76 2.54
C ASP A 50 11.58 -7.47 1.32
N PHE A 51 10.24 -7.54 1.45
CA PHE A 51 9.32 -7.54 0.30
C PHE A 51 9.20 -6.18 -0.39
N ALA A 52 9.25 -5.08 0.36
CA ALA A 52 9.06 -3.74 -0.22
C ALA A 52 10.11 -3.42 -1.28
N LEU A 53 11.34 -3.89 -1.11
CA LEU A 53 12.45 -3.66 -2.04
C LEU A 53 12.86 -4.95 -2.79
N GLY A 54 12.04 -6.00 -2.68
CA GLY A 54 12.32 -7.30 -3.29
C GLY A 54 12.35 -7.23 -4.81
N GLU A 55 13.32 -7.93 -5.41
CA GLU A 55 13.46 -8.08 -6.86
C GLU A 55 12.71 -9.33 -7.31
N TYR A 56 11.49 -9.14 -7.79
CA TYR A 56 10.65 -10.24 -8.26
C TYR A 56 11.16 -10.82 -9.57
N VAL A 57 11.18 -12.14 -9.65
CA VAL A 57 11.47 -12.88 -10.88
C VAL A 57 10.17 -13.07 -11.66
N VAL A 58 10.23 -12.89 -12.97
CA VAL A 58 9.14 -13.24 -13.89
C VAL A 58 9.19 -14.74 -14.15
N GLU A 59 8.26 -15.49 -13.56
CA GLU A 59 8.18 -16.95 -13.74
C GLU A 59 7.49 -17.34 -15.05
N GLY A 60 6.58 -16.49 -15.53
CA GLY A 60 5.84 -16.78 -16.76
C GLY A 60 5.04 -15.59 -17.28
N VAL A 61 4.92 -15.53 -18.61
CA VAL A 61 4.09 -14.60 -19.36
C VAL A 61 3.34 -15.41 -20.42
N GLY A 62 2.01 -15.40 -20.38
CA GLY A 62 1.18 -16.21 -21.28
C GLY A 62 -0.26 -16.29 -20.81
N ASP A 63 -1.18 -16.69 -21.69
CA ASP A 63 -2.60 -16.86 -21.38
C ASP A 63 -3.27 -15.65 -20.72
N GLY A 64 -2.83 -14.43 -21.08
CA GLY A 64 -3.31 -13.18 -20.49
C GLY A 64 -2.84 -12.92 -19.05
N LYS A 65 -1.83 -13.65 -18.58
CA LYS A 65 -1.32 -13.59 -17.21
C LYS A 65 0.17 -13.29 -17.16
N ILE A 66 0.57 -12.60 -16.09
CA ILE A 66 1.96 -12.41 -15.70
C ILE A 66 2.14 -12.99 -14.30
N VAL A 67 3.08 -13.91 -14.14
CA VAL A 67 3.39 -14.56 -12.87
C VAL A 67 4.73 -14.04 -12.38
N LEU A 68 4.72 -13.45 -11.19
CA LEU A 68 5.90 -12.96 -10.49
C LEU A 68 6.10 -13.73 -9.20
N SER A 69 7.34 -14.01 -8.83
CA SER A 69 7.65 -14.57 -7.51
C SER A 69 8.87 -13.95 -6.86
N TYR A 70 8.90 -14.01 -5.53
CA TYR A 70 10.03 -13.57 -4.73
C TYR A 70 10.08 -14.38 -3.43
N THR A 71 11.28 -14.75 -2.99
CA THR A 71 11.49 -15.38 -1.69
C THR A 71 12.21 -14.40 -0.79
N GLY A 72 11.45 -13.78 0.12
CA GLY A 72 11.95 -12.86 1.12
C GLY A 72 12.03 -13.50 2.50
N ARG A 73 12.32 -12.68 3.51
CA ARG A 73 12.28 -13.08 4.92
C ARG A 73 11.34 -12.20 5.73
N ASP A 74 10.78 -12.79 6.78
CA ASP A 74 10.21 -12.09 7.93
C ASP A 74 11.24 -12.07 9.07
N TRP A 75 11.70 -10.87 9.41
CA TRP A 75 12.69 -10.58 10.44
C TRP A 75 12.06 -10.24 11.80
N SER A 76 10.78 -10.54 12.01
CA SER A 76 10.12 -10.39 13.31
C SER A 76 10.89 -11.08 14.45
N ASP A 77 11.50 -12.23 14.17
CA ASP A 77 12.56 -12.83 15.00
C ASP A 77 13.91 -12.74 14.27
N ARG A 78 14.77 -11.81 14.72
CA ARG A 78 16.09 -11.59 14.13
C ARG A 78 17.04 -12.78 14.28
N ARG A 79 16.84 -13.65 15.27
CA ARG A 79 17.70 -14.82 15.50
C ARG A 79 17.34 -15.98 14.59
N SER A 80 16.10 -16.03 14.14
CA SER A 80 15.56 -17.11 13.32
C SER A 80 14.55 -16.57 12.30
N PRO A 81 14.99 -15.74 11.34
CA PRO A 81 14.08 -15.14 10.36
C PRO A 81 13.41 -16.22 9.51
N ALA A 82 12.11 -16.07 9.26
CA ALA A 82 11.36 -17.06 8.49
C ALA A 82 11.41 -16.73 7.00
N ARG A 83 11.75 -17.70 6.14
CA ARG A 83 11.69 -17.53 4.68
C ARG A 83 10.26 -17.70 4.21
N ILE A 84 9.81 -16.73 3.43
CA ILE A 84 8.46 -16.71 2.88
C ILE A 84 8.57 -16.57 1.37
N HIS A 85 7.96 -17.50 0.66
CA HIS A 85 7.82 -17.44 -0.78
C HIS A 85 6.49 -16.81 -1.15
N LEU A 86 6.55 -15.78 -1.97
CA LEU A 86 5.41 -15.02 -2.46
C LEU A 86 5.29 -15.17 -3.96
N VAL A 87 4.10 -15.52 -4.44
CA VAL A 87 3.73 -15.51 -5.85
C VAL A 87 2.57 -14.55 -6.07
N LYS A 88 2.67 -13.71 -7.10
CA LYS A 88 1.60 -12.85 -7.58
C LYS A 88 1.27 -13.17 -9.02
N ILE A 89 -0.02 -13.25 -9.32
CA ILE A 89 -0.51 -13.51 -10.67
C ILE A 89 -1.39 -12.34 -11.08
N TYR A 90 -0.94 -11.58 -12.07
CA TYR A 90 -1.66 -10.46 -12.65
C TYR A 90 -2.49 -10.94 -13.84
N GLU A 91 -3.75 -10.54 -13.91
CA GLU A 91 -4.69 -10.87 -14.98
C GLU A 91 -5.52 -9.63 -15.31
N LEU A 92 -5.52 -9.22 -16.58
CA LEU A 92 -6.44 -8.19 -17.05
C LEU A 92 -7.85 -8.78 -17.15
N VAL A 93 -8.83 -8.07 -16.60
CA VAL A 93 -10.24 -8.48 -16.60
C VAL A 93 -11.10 -7.40 -17.23
N ASN A 94 -12.34 -7.74 -17.59
CA ASN A 94 -13.32 -6.82 -18.17
C ASN A 94 -12.76 -6.08 -19.40
N GLU A 95 -12.16 -6.81 -20.35
CA GLU A 95 -11.59 -6.25 -21.57
C GLU A 95 -10.52 -5.16 -21.30
N GLY A 96 -9.74 -5.33 -20.24
CA GLY A 96 -8.68 -4.39 -19.86
C GLY A 96 -9.14 -3.23 -18.97
N LYS A 97 -10.41 -3.18 -18.56
CA LYS A 97 -10.95 -2.17 -17.64
C LYS A 97 -10.70 -2.48 -16.16
N GLY A 98 -10.17 -3.67 -15.84
CA GLY A 98 -9.81 -4.05 -14.48
C GLY A 98 -8.54 -4.89 -14.44
N LEU A 99 -7.93 -4.92 -13.27
CA LEU A 99 -6.77 -5.74 -12.96
C LEU A 99 -7.08 -6.61 -11.75
N ARG A 100 -6.96 -7.92 -11.91
CA ARG A 100 -7.02 -8.89 -10.81
C ARG A 100 -5.61 -9.33 -10.46
N VAL A 101 -5.30 -9.33 -9.17
CA VAL A 101 -4.02 -9.85 -8.67
C VAL A 101 -4.30 -10.95 -7.64
N ALA A 102 -3.88 -12.16 -7.95
CA ALA A 102 -3.98 -13.29 -7.03
C ALA A 102 -2.67 -13.49 -6.29
N TYR A 103 -2.75 -13.66 -4.97
CA TYR A 103 -1.61 -13.80 -4.08
C TYR A 103 -1.52 -15.22 -3.52
N ARG A 104 -0.29 -15.76 -3.46
CA ARG A 104 0.03 -16.98 -2.72
C ARG A 104 1.25 -16.73 -1.85
N TRP A 105 1.04 -16.85 -0.54
CA TRP A 105 2.09 -16.72 0.47
C TRP A 105 2.36 -18.10 1.06
N ARG A 106 3.63 -18.51 1.09
CA ARG A 106 4.04 -19.82 1.60
C ARG A 106 5.18 -19.67 2.59
N ASN A 107 4.97 -20.13 3.81
CA ASN A 107 6.03 -20.34 4.78
C ASN A 107 6.92 -21.52 4.32
N LEU A 108 8.23 -21.29 4.22
CA LEU A 108 9.21 -22.31 3.86
C LEU A 108 9.89 -22.93 5.07
N GLU A 109 9.55 -22.49 6.29
CA GLU A 109 10.07 -23.04 7.52
C GLU A 109 9.25 -24.23 8.03
N LYS A 110 9.86 -25.03 8.91
CA LYS A 110 9.20 -26.16 9.58
C LYS A 110 8.31 -25.75 10.75
N ARG A 111 8.37 -24.47 11.15
CA ARG A 111 7.65 -23.91 12.28
C ARG A 111 6.53 -23.01 11.79
N PHE A 112 5.42 -22.97 12.52
CA PHE A 112 4.36 -22.00 12.27
C PHE A 112 4.83 -20.58 12.57
N ILE A 113 4.33 -19.63 11.80
CA ILE A 113 4.45 -18.20 12.04
C ILE A 113 3.07 -17.56 11.91
N GLU A 114 2.85 -16.42 12.58
CA GLU A 114 1.61 -15.65 12.39
C GLU A 114 1.97 -14.21 11.99
N PRO A 115 2.29 -13.97 10.70
CA PRO A 115 2.64 -12.65 10.20
C PRO A 115 1.41 -11.77 9.96
N LYS A 116 1.63 -10.46 9.98
CA LYS A 116 0.68 -9.45 9.48
C LYS A 116 1.09 -9.08 8.05
N LEU A 117 0.61 -9.84 7.09
CA LEU A 117 0.91 -9.64 5.67
C LEU A 117 0.18 -8.41 5.16
N SER A 118 0.79 -7.63 4.29
CA SER A 118 0.15 -6.46 3.68
C SER A 118 0.30 -6.43 2.17
N VAL A 119 -0.76 -5.98 1.52
CA VAL A 119 -0.76 -5.55 0.12
C VAL A 119 -1.13 -4.06 0.09
N GLU A 120 -0.15 -3.24 -0.23
CA GLU A 120 -0.24 -1.80 -0.35
C GLU A 120 -0.45 -1.38 -1.82
N LEU A 121 -1.37 -0.44 -2.04
CA LEU A 121 -1.65 0.18 -3.32
C LEU A 121 -1.54 1.69 -3.18
N HIS A 122 -0.82 2.31 -4.11
CA HIS A 122 -0.85 3.76 -4.29
C HIS A 122 -1.61 4.08 -5.57
N LEU A 123 -2.63 4.92 -5.44
CA LEU A 123 -3.56 5.22 -6.52
C LEU A 123 -3.84 6.71 -6.53
N LEU A 124 -3.88 7.31 -7.72
CA LEU A 124 -4.38 8.66 -7.92
C LEU A 124 -5.74 8.55 -8.60
N PRO A 125 -6.86 8.81 -7.90
CA PRO A 125 -8.14 8.91 -8.59
C PRO A 125 -8.09 10.05 -9.61
N ARG A 126 -8.82 9.92 -10.72
CA ARG A 126 -8.88 11.00 -11.72
C ARG A 126 -9.54 12.22 -11.09
N LEU A 127 -8.83 13.33 -11.03
CA LEU A 127 -9.34 14.60 -10.54
C LEU A 127 -9.62 15.52 -11.73
N SER A 128 -10.68 16.33 -11.66
CA SER A 128 -10.91 17.37 -12.66
C SER A 128 -9.94 18.53 -12.41
N PRO A 129 -9.18 18.99 -13.42
CA PRO A 129 -8.27 20.13 -13.29
C PRO A 129 -8.97 21.43 -12.86
N ASP A 130 -10.25 21.56 -13.21
CA ASP A 130 -11.06 22.76 -12.99
C ASP A 130 -11.93 22.65 -11.75
N SER A 131 -12.03 21.47 -11.14
CA SER A 131 -12.84 21.28 -9.93
C SER A 131 -12.01 21.58 -8.68
N GLN A 132 -12.55 22.39 -7.78
CA GLN A 132 -12.11 22.40 -6.38
C GLN A 132 -12.72 21.23 -5.58
N GLU A 133 -13.13 20.16 -6.26
CA GLU A 133 -13.75 19.01 -5.61
C GLU A 133 -12.68 18.24 -4.83
N GLU A 134 -12.92 18.07 -3.54
CA GLU A 134 -12.10 17.19 -2.71
C GLU A 134 -12.52 15.73 -2.98
N PRO A 135 -11.61 14.86 -3.47
CA PRO A 135 -11.94 13.47 -3.71
C PRO A 135 -12.40 12.79 -2.43
N LEU A 136 -13.42 11.94 -2.53
CA LEU A 136 -13.91 11.13 -1.42
C LEU A 136 -13.50 9.67 -1.62
N PHE A 137 -13.23 8.98 -0.52
CA PHE A 137 -13.23 7.52 -0.50
C PHE A 137 -14.37 6.98 0.36
N VAL A 138 -14.84 5.79 -0.01
CA VAL A 138 -15.86 5.05 0.71
C VAL A 138 -15.33 3.67 1.06
N VAL A 139 -15.44 3.26 2.32
CA VAL A 139 -15.07 1.91 2.78
C VAL A 139 -16.31 1.07 3.03
N ASP A 140 -16.38 -0.09 2.36
CA ASP A 140 -17.50 -1.05 2.39
C ASP A 140 -18.90 -0.40 2.31
N ASP A 141 -19.04 0.64 1.50
CA ASP A 141 -20.30 1.38 1.27
C ASP A 141 -20.91 2.01 2.55
N ASN A 142 -20.21 2.01 3.70
CA ASN A 142 -20.71 2.47 5.00
C ASN A 142 -20.03 3.73 5.52
N TYR A 143 -18.75 3.94 5.19
CA TYR A 143 -17.95 5.05 5.70
C TYR A 143 -17.43 5.90 4.55
N SER A 144 -17.82 7.17 4.48
CA SER A 144 -17.36 8.12 3.47
C SER A 144 -16.51 9.20 4.12
N GLN A 145 -15.31 9.44 3.60
CA GLN A 145 -14.38 10.44 4.12
C GLN A 145 -13.61 11.10 2.99
N LYS A 146 -13.03 12.28 3.26
CA LYS A 146 -12.17 12.98 2.31
C LYS A 146 -10.89 12.17 2.09
N ALA A 147 -10.42 12.05 0.85
CA ALA A 147 -9.16 11.36 0.53
C ALA A 147 -7.91 12.10 1.01
N THR A 148 -8.06 13.32 1.53
CA THR A 148 -7.05 14.07 2.28
C THR A 148 -6.96 13.66 3.76
N GLU A 149 -7.83 12.78 4.22
CA GLU A 149 -7.84 12.25 5.59
C GLU A 149 -7.47 10.77 5.58
N TYR A 150 -6.98 10.27 6.71
CA TYR A 150 -6.69 8.85 6.88
C TYR A 150 -7.86 8.12 7.55
N PHE A 151 -7.92 6.82 7.34
CA PHE A 151 -8.91 5.93 7.93
C PHE A 151 -8.31 4.55 8.22
N SER A 152 -8.85 3.88 9.23
CA SER A 152 -8.55 2.48 9.53
C SER A 152 -9.83 1.73 9.86
N SER A 153 -10.01 0.56 9.25
CA SER A 153 -11.05 -0.39 9.62
C SER A 153 -10.42 -1.74 9.94
N PRO A 154 -10.75 -2.38 11.07
CA PRO A 154 -10.21 -3.69 11.41
C PRO A 154 -10.78 -4.82 10.55
N TRP A 155 -11.87 -4.56 9.83
CA TRP A 155 -12.61 -5.60 9.10
C TRP A 155 -13.31 -5.00 7.88
N SER A 156 -12.55 -4.89 6.79
CA SER A 156 -13.07 -4.37 5.53
C SER A 156 -12.51 -5.09 4.32
N ARG A 157 -13.17 -4.94 3.18
CA ARG A 157 -12.75 -5.61 1.93
C ARG A 157 -12.75 -4.70 0.71
N LYS A 158 -13.36 -3.52 0.76
CA LYS A 158 -13.53 -2.65 -0.39
C LYS A 158 -13.27 -1.20 -0.04
N VAL A 159 -12.54 -0.52 -0.92
CA VAL A 159 -12.34 0.93 -0.90
C VAL A 159 -12.70 1.48 -2.28
N ASP A 160 -13.62 2.44 -2.32
CA ASP A 160 -14.06 3.11 -3.52
C ASP A 160 -13.64 4.57 -3.51
N PHE A 161 -12.95 5.04 -4.55
CA PHE A 161 -12.71 6.46 -4.77
C PHE A 161 -13.75 6.98 -5.75
N LYS A 162 -14.56 7.94 -5.29
CA LYS A 162 -15.60 8.58 -6.10
C LYS A 162 -15.18 10.03 -6.38
N THR A 163 -15.18 10.39 -7.65
CA THR A 163 -14.84 11.72 -8.16
C THR A 163 -15.84 12.10 -9.24
N SER A 164 -16.01 13.38 -9.54
CA SER A 164 -16.79 13.82 -10.72
C SER A 164 -16.32 13.19 -12.04
N MET A 165 -15.04 12.80 -12.12
CA MET A 165 -14.41 12.26 -13.35
C MET A 165 -14.46 10.73 -13.44
N GLY A 166 -14.96 10.04 -12.41
CA GLY A 166 -15.09 8.59 -12.43
C GLY A 166 -15.00 7.92 -11.06
N HIS A 167 -15.03 6.58 -11.11
CA HIS A 167 -15.04 5.71 -9.95
C HIS A 167 -13.93 4.67 -10.08
N LEU A 168 -13.11 4.54 -9.05
CA LEU A 168 -12.09 3.50 -8.90
C LEU A 168 -12.45 2.65 -7.70
N SER A 169 -12.55 1.34 -7.88
CA SER A 169 -12.84 0.39 -6.81
C SER A 169 -11.68 -0.56 -6.61
N VAL A 170 -11.25 -0.73 -5.36
CA VAL A 170 -10.26 -1.72 -4.95
C VAL A 170 -10.93 -2.67 -3.98
N ALA A 171 -11.00 -3.95 -4.35
CA ALA A 171 -11.66 -4.97 -3.55
C ALA A 171 -10.75 -6.18 -3.34
N SER A 172 -10.78 -6.70 -2.11
CA SER A 172 -10.17 -7.95 -1.70
C SER A 172 -11.24 -9.04 -1.59
N THR A 173 -10.90 -10.27 -1.99
CA THR A 173 -11.80 -11.43 -1.82
C THR A 173 -11.94 -11.86 -0.36
N LYS A 174 -11.01 -11.44 0.51
CA LYS A 174 -11.03 -11.66 1.96
C LYS A 174 -11.18 -10.34 2.70
N HIS A 175 -11.82 -10.36 3.87
CA HIS A 175 -11.73 -9.22 4.79
C HIS A 175 -10.31 -9.08 5.32
N ALA A 176 -9.92 -7.84 5.56
CA ALA A 176 -8.62 -7.41 6.04
C ALA A 176 -8.81 -6.25 7.00
N GLU A 177 -7.78 -5.95 7.79
CA GLU A 177 -7.64 -4.62 8.34
C GLU A 177 -7.23 -3.68 7.20
N VAL A 178 -8.04 -2.68 6.90
CA VAL A 178 -7.81 -1.73 5.80
C VAL A 178 -7.32 -0.41 6.36
N TRP A 179 -6.19 0.07 5.87
CA TRP A 179 -5.70 1.41 6.11
C TRP A 179 -5.80 2.24 4.84
N VAL A 180 -6.26 3.48 4.97
CA VAL A 180 -6.30 4.47 3.88
C VAL A 180 -5.62 5.73 4.36
N ALA A 181 -4.77 6.34 3.54
CA ALA A 181 -4.10 7.59 3.89
C ALA A 181 -3.77 8.44 2.65
N PRO A 182 -3.76 9.78 2.78
CA PRO A 182 -3.30 10.65 1.71
C PRO A 182 -1.79 10.52 1.49
N ILE A 183 -1.38 10.63 0.23
CA ILE A 183 -0.01 10.87 -0.17
C ILE A 183 0.12 12.37 -0.41
N LEU A 184 0.84 13.06 0.45
CA LEU A 184 1.07 14.50 0.32
C LEU A 184 2.52 14.74 -0.09
N THR A 185 2.76 15.69 -0.99
CA THR A 185 4.12 16.19 -1.27
C THR A 185 4.19 17.65 -0.89
N TRP A 186 5.32 18.06 -0.32
CA TRP A 186 5.58 19.43 0.09
C TRP A 186 6.47 20.15 -0.92
N PHE A 187 6.05 21.36 -1.30
CA PHE A 187 6.66 22.18 -2.31
C PHE A 187 7.03 23.54 -1.71
N ARG A 188 8.18 24.07 -2.13
CA ARG A 188 8.52 25.47 -1.88
C ARG A 188 7.82 26.34 -2.91
N THR A 189 7.10 27.34 -2.44
CA THR A 189 6.46 28.38 -3.26
C THR A 189 7.08 29.74 -2.94
N GLU A 190 6.74 30.76 -3.72
CA GLU A 190 7.09 32.16 -3.43
C GLU A 190 6.58 32.64 -2.06
N LYS A 191 5.52 32.00 -1.52
CA LYS A 191 4.87 32.35 -0.25
C LYS A 191 5.23 31.40 0.90
N GLY A 192 6.19 30.50 0.71
CA GLY A 192 6.58 29.50 1.71
C GLY A 192 6.23 28.07 1.30
N LEU A 193 6.18 27.16 2.28
CA LEU A 193 5.91 25.74 2.04
C LEU A 193 4.41 25.49 1.87
N LYS A 194 4.05 24.63 0.91
CA LYS A 194 2.69 24.17 0.67
C LYS A 194 2.68 22.66 0.46
N SER A 195 1.69 21.96 1.01
CA SER A 195 1.43 20.55 0.70
C SER A 195 0.39 20.42 -0.42
N GLU A 196 0.59 19.44 -1.30
CA GLU A 196 -0.39 19.05 -2.32
C GLU A 196 -0.67 17.56 -2.25
N PHE A 197 -1.92 17.20 -2.50
CA PHE A 197 -2.34 15.81 -2.64
C PHE A 197 -1.79 15.21 -3.93
N GLN A 198 -1.19 14.02 -3.82
CA GLN A 198 -0.59 13.28 -4.94
C GLN A 198 -1.26 11.92 -5.19
N GLY A 199 -2.23 11.55 -4.37
CA GLY A 199 -2.93 10.27 -4.43
C GLY A 199 -3.22 9.72 -3.04
N ALA A 200 -3.77 8.52 -2.97
CA ALA A 200 -4.05 7.81 -1.74
C ALA A 200 -3.29 6.48 -1.69
N GLY A 201 -2.77 6.16 -0.51
CA GLY A 201 -2.33 4.83 -0.15
C GLY A 201 -3.49 4.02 0.40
N ILE A 202 -3.55 2.74 0.05
CA ILE A 202 -4.47 1.75 0.62
C ILE A 202 -3.63 0.54 1.03
N SER A 203 -3.70 0.10 2.27
CA SER A 203 -3.09 -1.16 2.71
C SER A 203 -4.17 -2.13 3.17
N PHE A 204 -4.21 -3.31 2.55
CA PHE A 204 -4.96 -4.45 3.06
C PHE A 204 -4.03 -5.32 3.90
N ASN A 205 -4.30 -5.41 5.20
CA ASN A 205 -3.47 -6.11 6.17
C ASN A 205 -4.18 -7.37 6.67
N TYR A 206 -3.51 -8.51 6.55
CA TYR A 206 -4.03 -9.83 6.88
C TYR A 206 -3.17 -10.48 7.96
N THR A 207 -3.74 -10.65 9.14
CA THR A 207 -3.14 -11.51 10.18
C THR A 207 -3.51 -12.95 9.87
N VAL A 208 -2.52 -13.77 9.52
CA VAL A 208 -2.71 -15.16 9.09
C VAL A 208 -1.78 -16.09 9.84
N ALA A 209 -2.11 -17.39 9.91
CA ALA A 209 -1.18 -18.43 10.33
C ALA A 209 -0.62 -19.12 9.08
N LEU A 210 0.71 -19.20 8.96
CA LEU A 210 1.44 -19.86 7.85
C LEU A 210 2.38 -20.97 8.33
#